data_AF-A0A7S0ELN5-F1
#
_entry.id   AF-A0A7S0ELN5-F1
#
_cell.length_a   1.000
_cell.length_b   1.000
_cell.length_c   1.000
_cell.angle_alpha   90.00
_cell.angle_beta   90.00
_cell.angle_gamma   90.00
#
_symmetry.space_group_name_H-M   'P 1'
#
loop_
_entity.id
_entity.type
_entity.pdbx_description
1 polymer ?
#
loop_
_entity_poly.entity_id
_entity_poly.type
_entity_poly.pdbx_seq_one_letter_code
_entity_poly.pdbx_strand_id
1 'polypeptide(L)'
;DWEERDFLFEKLKNVTEEQLSQRHLTTVGPYYSLLSPFDSEQMLGIAESHAIRALEKVRYKIPFLPASFGMELEPPLYRLRVGYIMADFRHHVTAHLLQTVFQRHDEERFEIFCYALNKDDKSTFRRRIRDSVGDDHFRDLDRSTDDSVAIQVNGDLVDLLIDTDYYKSR
;
A
#
# COMPACT_ATOMS: atom_id res chain seq x y z
N ASP A 1 19.11 0.95 -27.80
CA ASP A 1 20.40 0.25 -27.76
C ASP A 1 20.80 0.07 -26.31
N TRP A 2 21.35 -1.09 -25.93
CA TRP A 2 21.69 -1.43 -24.55
C TRP A 2 23.20 -1.28 -24.27
N GLU A 3 23.96 -0.75 -25.22
CA GLU A 3 25.42 -0.61 -25.15
C GLU A 3 25.91 0.21 -23.94
N GLU A 4 25.18 1.26 -23.52
CA GLU A 4 25.57 2.12 -22.39
C GLU A 4 24.98 1.67 -21.04
N ARG A 5 24.27 0.53 -20.99
CA ARG A 5 23.49 0.11 -19.81
C ARG A 5 24.33 0.10 -18.53
N ASP A 6 25.49 -0.56 -18.58
CA ASP A 6 26.32 -0.76 -17.40
C ASP A 6 26.90 0.57 -16.91
N PHE A 7 27.30 1.44 -17.84
CA PHE A 7 27.75 2.81 -17.51
C PHE A 7 26.64 3.65 -16.87
N LEU A 8 25.42 3.59 -17.40
CA LEU A 8 24.27 4.32 -16.85
C LEU A 8 23.87 3.79 -15.47
N PHE A 9 23.95 2.48 -15.24
CA PHE A 9 23.68 1.89 -13.94
C PHE A 9 24.72 2.26 -12.89
N GLU A 10 26.01 2.26 -13.23
CA GLU A 10 27.07 2.74 -12.33
C GLU A 10 26.85 4.22 -11.98
N LYS A 11 26.51 5.06 -12.96
CA LYS A 11 26.18 6.47 -12.71
C LYS A 11 24.96 6.61 -11.80
N LEU A 12 23.91 5.83 -12.03
CA LEU A 12 22.70 5.84 -11.21
C LEU A 12 23.01 5.43 -9.76
N LYS A 13 23.84 4.39 -9.59
CA LYS A 13 24.27 3.90 -8.29
C LYS A 13 25.04 4.96 -7.51
N ASN A 14 26.05 5.58 -8.14
CA ASN A 14 26.85 6.64 -7.52
C ASN A 14 26.01 7.84 -7.07
N VAL A 15 25.09 8.32 -7.90
CA VAL A 15 24.18 9.43 -7.53
C VAL A 15 23.28 9.03 -6.36
N THR A 16 22.76 7.80 -6.38
CA THR A 16 21.89 7.31 -5.32
C THR A 16 22.65 7.16 -4.00
N GLU A 17 23.88 6.63 -4.02
CA GLU A 17 24.75 6.52 -2.84
C GLU A 17 25.07 7.89 -2.23
N GLU A 18 25.38 8.88 -3.07
CA GLU A 18 25.59 10.25 -2.62
C GLU A 18 24.33 10.81 -1.92
N GLN A 19 23.15 10.63 -2.53
CA GLN A 19 21.87 11.06 -1.94
C GLN A 19 21.57 10.38 -0.61
N LEU A 20 21.79 9.06 -0.53
CA LEU A 20 21.60 8.30 0.71
C LEU A 20 22.56 8.74 1.81
N SER A 21 23.83 9.01 1.48
CA SER A 21 24.83 9.50 2.44
C SER A 21 24.44 10.85 3.06
N GLN A 22 23.74 11.68 2.27
CA GLN A 22 23.24 12.99 2.69
C GLN A 22 21.83 12.93 3.31
N ARG A 23 21.23 11.73 3.43
CA ARG A 23 19.84 11.52 3.87
C ARG A 23 18.82 12.31 3.05
N HIS A 24 19.10 12.50 1.76
CA HIS A 24 18.18 13.11 0.83
C HIS A 24 17.19 12.09 0.26
N LEU A 25 16.05 12.58 -0.23
CA LEU A 25 15.15 11.79 -1.06
C LEU A 25 15.91 11.34 -2.31
N THR A 26 15.92 10.03 -2.57
CA THR A 26 16.57 9.50 -3.77
C THR A 26 15.79 9.82 -5.03
N THR A 27 16.50 9.98 -6.14
CA THR A 27 15.85 10.13 -7.45
C THR A 27 15.27 8.80 -7.93
N VAL A 28 15.88 7.68 -7.55
CA VAL A 28 15.35 6.34 -7.80
C VAL A 28 14.26 6.04 -6.77
N GLY A 29 13.08 5.66 -7.24
CA GLY A 29 12.00 5.19 -6.38
C GLY A 29 12.14 3.71 -6.01
N PRO A 30 11.53 3.28 -4.88
CA PRO A 30 11.59 1.89 -4.39
C PRO A 30 11.19 0.81 -5.40
N TYR A 31 10.25 1.08 -6.31
CA TYR A 31 9.91 0.10 -7.35
C TYR A 31 11.03 -0.05 -8.39
N TYR A 32 11.65 1.06 -8.81
CA TYR A 32 12.72 1.02 -9.80
C TYR A 32 14.02 0.44 -9.26
N SER A 33 14.24 0.52 -7.94
CA SER A 33 15.40 -0.12 -7.32
C SER A 33 15.33 -1.65 -7.43
N LEU A 34 14.14 -2.26 -7.43
CA LEU A 34 13.95 -3.71 -7.66
C LEU A 34 14.34 -4.16 -9.07
N LEU A 35 14.36 -3.23 -10.04
CA LEU A 35 14.64 -3.50 -11.45
C LEU A 35 16.06 -3.09 -11.85
N SER A 36 16.84 -2.56 -10.91
CA SER A 36 18.15 -1.95 -11.12
C SER A 36 19.20 -2.65 -10.23
N PRO A 37 20.50 -2.55 -10.52
CA PRO A 37 21.54 -3.31 -9.82
C PRO A 37 21.92 -2.70 -8.46
N PHE A 38 20.93 -2.56 -7.56
CA PHE A 38 21.14 -2.16 -6.17
C PHE A 38 21.21 -3.40 -5.27
N ASP A 39 22.03 -3.32 -4.23
CA ASP A 39 22.00 -4.33 -3.16
C ASP A 39 20.88 -4.05 -2.14
N SER A 40 20.67 -4.97 -1.20
CA SER A 40 19.59 -4.88 -0.21
C SER A 40 19.72 -3.69 0.73
N GLU A 41 20.94 -3.25 1.04
CA GLU A 41 21.17 -2.09 1.92
C GLU A 41 20.77 -0.81 1.19
N GLN A 42 21.17 -0.69 -0.08
CA GLN A 42 20.78 0.42 -0.94
C GLN A 42 19.27 0.46 -1.18
N MET A 43 18.64 -0.69 -1.43
CA MET A 43 17.19 -0.80 -1.59
C MET A 43 16.44 -0.36 -0.33
N LEU A 44 16.94 -0.73 0.86
CA LEU A 44 16.38 -0.28 2.14
C LEU A 44 16.51 1.24 2.29
N GLY A 45 17.70 1.81 2.06
CA GLY A 45 17.90 3.26 2.15
C GLY A 45 16.99 4.05 1.19
N ILE A 46 16.80 3.55 -0.04
CA ILE A 46 15.86 4.13 -1.02
C ILE A 46 14.44 4.10 -0.44
N ALA A 47 13.98 2.95 0.06
CA ALA A 47 12.65 2.80 0.66
C ALA A 47 12.45 3.74 1.86
N GLU A 48 13.42 3.82 2.76
CA GLU A 48 13.39 4.70 3.93
C GLU A 48 13.31 6.18 3.54
N SER A 49 14.11 6.64 2.57
CA SER A 49 14.09 8.05 2.13
C SER A 49 12.71 8.47 1.61
N HIS A 50 12.05 7.59 0.86
CA HIS A 50 10.70 7.80 0.34
C HIS A 50 9.62 7.72 1.44
N ALA A 51 9.77 6.81 2.41
CA ALA A 51 8.87 6.69 3.55
C ALA A 51 8.96 7.93 4.47
N ILE A 52 10.17 8.43 4.74
CA ILE A 52 10.40 9.68 5.48
C ILE A 52 9.70 10.83 4.76
N ARG A 53 9.91 10.97 3.45
CA ARG A 53 9.25 12.02 2.66
C ARG A 53 7.73 11.94 2.71
N ALA A 54 7.16 10.73 2.72
CA ALA A 54 5.72 10.52 2.88
C ALA A 54 5.24 10.95 4.28
N LEU A 55 5.96 10.56 5.34
CA LEU A 55 5.66 10.97 6.71
C LEU A 55 5.73 12.49 6.90
N GLU A 56 6.69 13.18 6.27
CA GLU A 56 6.76 14.65 6.30
C GLU A 56 5.52 15.31 5.70
N LYS A 57 4.99 14.77 4.59
CA LYS A 57 3.74 15.27 3.98
C LYS A 57 2.56 15.09 4.93
N VAL A 58 2.49 13.96 5.63
CA VAL A 58 1.43 13.68 6.61
C VAL A 58 1.55 14.60 7.82
N ARG A 59 2.76 14.74 8.40
CA ARG A 59 3.02 15.60 9.56
C ARG A 59 2.68 17.08 9.31
N TYR A 60 2.84 17.54 8.07
CA TYR A 60 2.42 18.89 7.69
C TYR A 60 0.90 19.10 7.82
N LYS A 61 0.10 18.08 7.49
CA LYS A 61 -1.37 18.12 7.60
C LYS A 61 -1.87 17.75 9.00
N ILE A 62 -1.20 16.83 9.67
CA ILE A 62 -1.57 16.24 10.96
C ILE A 62 -0.38 16.42 11.92
N PRO A 63 -0.30 17.54 12.65
CA PRO A 63 0.87 17.86 13.47
C PRO A 63 1.02 16.95 14.69
N PHE A 64 -0.05 16.28 15.12
CA PHE A 64 -0.04 15.28 16.18
C PHE A 64 -0.52 13.94 15.64
N LEU A 65 0.44 13.05 15.34
CA LEU A 65 0.15 11.65 15.09
C LEU A 65 0.20 10.92 16.44
N PRO A 66 -0.87 10.22 16.85
CA PRO A 66 -0.80 9.42 18.06
C PRO A 66 0.28 8.34 17.89
N ALA A 67 1.12 8.16 18.92
CA ALA A 67 2.20 7.16 18.90
C ALA A 67 1.66 5.72 18.86
N SER A 68 0.42 5.54 19.29
CA SER A 68 -0.38 4.33 19.13
C SER A 68 -1.85 4.72 18.96
N PHE A 69 -2.56 4.00 18.11
CA PHE A 69 -4.00 3.88 18.28
C PHE A 69 -4.19 3.07 19.56
N GLY A 70 -4.92 3.60 20.55
CA GLY A 70 -5.14 2.93 21.83
C GLY A 70 -5.87 1.61 21.61
N MET A 71 -5.12 0.55 21.33
CA MET A 71 -5.63 -0.80 21.18
C MET A 71 -5.37 -1.53 22.48
N GLU A 72 -6.38 -1.56 23.33
CA GLU A 72 -6.45 -2.58 24.37
C GLU A 72 -6.88 -3.87 23.64
N LEU A 73 -5.88 -4.69 23.28
CA LEU A 73 -6.08 -5.98 22.64
C LEU A 73 -6.62 -6.96 23.70
N GLU A 74 -7.86 -6.77 24.14
CA GLU A 74 -8.59 -7.88 24.73
C GLU A 74 -8.81 -8.93 23.65
N PRO A 75 -8.66 -10.24 23.95
CA PRO A 75 -8.95 -11.29 22.98
C PRO A 75 -10.37 -11.04 22.48
N PRO A 76 -10.58 -10.86 21.17
CA PRO A 76 -11.86 -10.39 20.72
C PRO A 76 -12.88 -11.49 21.03
N LEU A 77 -13.95 -11.12 21.74
CA LEU A 77 -15.21 -11.87 21.74
C LEU A 77 -15.89 -11.79 20.34
N TYR A 78 -15.19 -11.28 19.32
CA TYR A 78 -15.65 -10.90 17.99
C TYR A 78 -14.66 -11.34 16.89
N ARG A 79 -15.08 -11.27 15.62
CA ARG A 79 -14.26 -11.59 14.44
C ARG A 79 -13.17 -10.52 14.24
N LEU A 80 -11.94 -10.91 13.92
CA LEU A 80 -10.87 -9.97 13.60
C LEU A 80 -11.20 -9.20 12.31
N ARG A 81 -11.22 -7.87 12.38
CA ARG A 81 -11.51 -7.01 11.23
C ARG A 81 -10.26 -6.74 10.43
N VAL A 82 -10.22 -7.23 9.20
CA VAL A 82 -9.07 -7.08 8.30
C VAL A 82 -9.47 -6.25 7.09
N GLY A 83 -8.82 -5.11 6.90
CA GLY A 83 -9.00 -4.24 5.77
C GLY A 83 -7.92 -4.45 4.72
N TYR A 84 -8.31 -4.63 3.46
CA TYR A 84 -7.38 -4.66 2.33
C TYR A 84 -7.54 -3.38 1.52
N ILE A 85 -6.50 -2.56 1.46
CA ILE A 85 -6.46 -1.37 0.61
C ILE A 85 -5.66 -1.66 -0.66
N MET A 86 -6.24 -1.30 -1.81
CA MET A 86 -5.64 -1.57 -3.11
C MET A 86 -6.08 -0.52 -4.14
N ALA A 87 -5.14 -0.06 -4.96
CA ALA A 87 -5.34 0.84 -6.08
C ALA A 87 -5.76 0.13 -7.36
N ASP A 88 -5.72 -1.20 -7.38
CA ASP A 88 -5.98 -2.02 -8.56
C ASP A 88 -7.07 -3.10 -8.32
N PHE A 89 -8.21 -2.74 -7.70
CA PHE A 89 -9.43 -3.60 -7.71
C PHE A 89 -10.10 -3.52 -9.09
N ARG A 90 -9.45 -4.13 -10.07
CA ARG A 90 -9.84 -4.18 -11.48
C ARG A 90 -9.28 -5.44 -12.12
N HIS A 91 -9.43 -5.59 -13.43
CA HIS A 91 -8.73 -6.62 -14.21
C HIS A 91 -7.20 -6.38 -14.17
N HIS A 92 -6.57 -6.78 -13.07
CA HIS A 92 -5.15 -6.59 -12.77
C HIS A 92 -4.57 -7.83 -12.07
N VAL A 93 -3.24 -8.00 -12.19
CA VAL A 93 -2.52 -9.18 -11.66
C VAL A 93 -2.81 -9.40 -10.17
N THR A 94 -2.80 -8.33 -9.37
CA THR A 94 -3.09 -8.42 -7.92
C THR A 94 -4.49 -8.97 -7.65
N ALA A 95 -5.51 -8.51 -8.37
CA ALA A 95 -6.88 -9.00 -8.22
C ALA A 95 -7.01 -10.48 -8.63
N HIS A 96 -6.27 -10.93 -9.64
CA HIS A 96 -6.28 -12.34 -10.05
C HIS A 96 -5.76 -13.25 -8.95
N LEU A 97 -4.70 -12.83 -8.26
CA LEU A 97 -4.06 -13.58 -7.18
C LEU A 97 -4.87 -13.54 -5.89
N LEU A 98 -5.44 -12.38 -5.55
CA LEU A 98 -6.13 -12.19 -4.27
C LEU A 98 -7.60 -12.62 -4.27
N GLN A 99 -8.28 -12.74 -5.42
CA GLN A 99 -9.72 -13.06 -5.45
C GLN A 99 -10.09 -14.31 -4.62
N THR A 100 -9.24 -15.33 -4.60
CA THR A 100 -9.49 -16.57 -3.85
C THR A 100 -9.18 -16.43 -2.37
N VAL A 101 -8.33 -15.48 -1.97
CA VAL A 101 -8.06 -15.18 -0.56
C VAL A 101 -9.33 -14.64 0.09
N PHE A 102 -10.00 -13.68 -0.57
CA PHE A 102 -11.25 -13.11 -0.07
C PHE A 102 -12.36 -14.17 0.09
N GLN A 103 -12.41 -15.15 -0.81
CA GLN A 103 -13.39 -16.25 -0.78
C GLN A 103 -13.12 -17.32 0.28
N ARG A 104 -11.90 -17.36 0.84
CA ARG A 104 -11.47 -18.44 1.74
C ARG A 104 -11.17 -17.98 3.15
N HIS A 105 -11.42 -16.70 3.45
CA HIS A 105 -11.38 -16.24 4.82
C HIS A 105 -12.42 -17.01 5.64
N ASP A 106 -12.01 -17.40 6.84
CA ASP A 106 -12.89 -18.07 7.79
C ASP A 106 -13.82 -17.03 8.41
N GLU A 107 -15.08 -17.03 7.98
CA GLU A 107 -16.08 -16.06 8.41
C GLU A 107 -16.40 -16.17 9.91
N GLU A 108 -16.06 -17.26 10.61
CA GLU A 108 -16.22 -17.32 12.06
C GLU A 108 -15.12 -16.54 12.80
N ARG A 109 -13.97 -16.31 12.13
CA ARG A 109 -12.79 -15.68 12.72
C ARG A 109 -12.46 -14.30 12.17
N PHE A 110 -12.86 -14.00 10.93
CA PHE A 110 -12.44 -12.78 10.23
C PHE A 110 -13.62 -12.04 9.61
N GLU A 111 -13.65 -10.72 9.74
CA GLU A 111 -14.57 -9.80 9.07
C GLU A 111 -13.74 -8.96 8.07
N ILE A 112 -14.02 -9.10 6.77
CA ILE A 112 -13.11 -8.60 5.73
C ILE A 112 -13.67 -7.35 5.07
N PHE A 113 -12.86 -6.28 5.06
CA PHE A 113 -13.14 -5.02 4.37
C PHE A 113 -12.24 -4.86 3.15
N CYS A 114 -12.78 -4.29 2.07
CA CYS A 114 -12.02 -3.95 0.86
C CYS A 114 -12.15 -2.46 0.57
N TYR A 115 -11.02 -1.77 0.41
CA TYR A 115 -10.94 -0.33 0.11
C TYR A 115 -10.39 -0.13 -1.29
N ALA A 116 -11.28 0.09 -2.25
CA ALA A 116 -10.92 0.24 -3.65
C ALA A 116 -10.62 1.69 -4.01
N LEU A 117 -9.37 2.01 -4.36
CA LEU A 117 -8.92 3.37 -4.69
C LEU A 117 -8.99 3.69 -6.19
N ASN A 118 -9.76 2.92 -6.94
CA ASN A 118 -9.89 3.05 -8.39
C ASN A 118 -11.35 2.93 -8.84
N LYS A 119 -11.63 3.61 -9.96
CA LYS A 119 -12.88 3.48 -10.69
C LYS A 119 -13.23 2.02 -10.96
N ASP A 120 -14.51 1.69 -10.78
CA ASP A 120 -15.09 0.41 -11.16
C ASP A 120 -14.97 0.18 -12.67
N ASP A 121 -14.19 -0.83 -13.03
CA ASP A 121 -13.94 -1.26 -14.41
C ASP A 121 -14.97 -2.27 -14.94
N LYS A 122 -15.99 -2.60 -14.12
CA LYS A 122 -17.04 -3.58 -14.40
C LYS A 122 -16.51 -5.00 -14.66
N SER A 123 -15.27 -5.29 -14.27
CA SER A 123 -14.67 -6.61 -14.41
C SER A 123 -15.38 -7.64 -13.54
N THR A 124 -15.31 -8.90 -13.98
CA THR A 124 -15.77 -10.04 -13.19
C THR A 124 -14.95 -10.21 -11.92
N PHE A 125 -13.69 -9.78 -11.89
CA PHE A 125 -12.82 -9.87 -10.73
C PHE A 125 -13.28 -8.94 -9.61
N ARG A 126 -13.51 -7.66 -9.91
CA ARG A 126 -14.03 -6.71 -8.91
C ARG A 126 -15.38 -7.15 -8.38
N ARG A 127 -16.28 -7.62 -9.27
CA ARG A 127 -17.59 -8.15 -8.87
C ARG A 127 -17.45 -9.34 -7.92
N ARG A 128 -16.66 -10.35 -8.27
CA ARG A 128 -16.44 -11.53 -7.41
C ARG A 128 -15.89 -11.15 -6.03
N ILE A 129 -14.94 -10.21 -5.98
CA ILE A 129 -14.39 -9.75 -4.71
C ILE A 129 -15.47 -9.06 -3.87
N ARG A 130 -16.22 -8.11 -4.46
CA ARG A 130 -17.36 -7.45 -3.81
C ARG A 130 -18.39 -8.46 -3.31
N ASP A 131 -18.76 -9.43 -4.13
CA ASP A 131 -19.71 -10.49 -3.77
C ASP A 131 -19.18 -11.36 -2.61
N SER A 132 -17.85 -11.53 -2.51
CA SER A 132 -17.23 -12.35 -1.45
C SER A 132 -17.22 -11.65 -0.09
N VAL A 133 -17.09 -10.32 -0.07
CA VAL A 133 -17.04 -9.54 1.19
C VAL A 133 -18.38 -8.91 1.57
N GLY A 134 -19.30 -8.79 0.60
CA GLY A 134 -20.59 -8.10 0.73
C GLY A 134 -20.50 -6.60 0.45
N ASP A 135 -21.62 -6.01 0.03
CA ASP A 135 -21.68 -4.58 -0.30
C ASP A 135 -21.41 -3.66 0.91
N ASP A 136 -21.75 -4.12 2.12
CA ASP A 136 -21.51 -3.36 3.35
C ASP A 136 -20.02 -3.26 3.72
N HIS A 137 -19.15 -4.12 3.16
CA HIS A 137 -17.71 -4.16 3.44
C HIS A 137 -16.82 -3.81 2.25
N PHE A 138 -17.41 -3.57 1.06
CA PHE A 138 -16.69 -3.09 -0.11
C PHE A 138 -16.82 -1.56 -0.24
N ARG A 139 -15.77 -0.83 0.13
CA ARG A 139 -15.70 0.64 0.03
C ARG A 139 -15.15 1.05 -1.33
N ASP A 140 -16.00 1.68 -2.15
CA ASP A 140 -15.57 2.34 -3.38
C ASP A 140 -15.09 3.76 -3.07
N LEU A 141 -13.79 3.98 -3.17
CA LEU A 141 -13.10 5.22 -2.80
C LEU A 141 -12.40 5.86 -4.00
N ASP A 142 -12.91 5.62 -5.21
CA ASP A 142 -12.44 6.33 -6.40
C ASP A 142 -12.51 7.85 -6.19
N ARG A 143 -11.40 8.54 -6.47
CA ARG A 143 -11.25 10.00 -6.30
C ARG A 143 -11.37 10.54 -4.87
N SER A 144 -11.47 9.67 -3.87
CA SER A 144 -11.37 10.07 -2.47
C SER A 144 -9.98 10.63 -2.16
N THR A 145 -9.91 11.60 -1.27
CA THR A 145 -8.64 12.12 -0.74
C THR A 145 -8.07 11.16 0.30
N ASP A 146 -6.75 11.17 0.50
CA ASP A 146 -6.08 10.37 1.55
C ASP A 146 -6.75 10.56 2.92
N ASP A 147 -7.13 11.80 3.26
CA ASP A 147 -7.78 12.13 4.54
C ASP A 147 -9.17 11.47 4.65
N SER A 148 -9.96 11.49 3.58
CA SER A 148 -11.27 10.84 3.56
C SER A 148 -11.18 9.32 3.61
N VAL A 149 -10.16 8.74 2.96
CA VAL A 149 -9.89 7.29 3.03
C VAL A 149 -9.51 6.90 4.46
N ALA A 150 -8.61 7.66 5.10
CA ALA A 150 -8.20 7.40 6.48
C ALA A 150 -9.39 7.48 7.46
N ILE A 151 -10.27 8.49 7.31
CA ILE A 151 -11.50 8.61 8.10
C ILE A 151 -12.41 7.40 7.89
N GLN A 152 -12.58 6.95 6.64
CA GLN A 152 -13.41 5.79 6.32
C GLN A 152 -12.85 4.52 6.98
N VAL A 153 -11.56 4.24 6.82
CA VAL A 153 -10.91 3.05 7.43
C VAL A 153 -11.04 3.08 8.96
N ASN A 154 -10.82 4.24 9.57
CA ASN A 154 -10.96 4.40 11.02
C ASN A 154 -12.42 4.23 11.48
N GLY A 155 -13.39 4.70 10.69
CA GLY A 155 -14.82 4.54 10.98
C GLY A 155 -15.31 3.09 10.89
N ASP A 156 -14.68 2.28 10.04
CA ASP A 156 -14.92 0.84 9.94
C ASP A 156 -14.27 0.03 11.09
N LEU A 157 -13.45 0.68 11.92
CA LEU A 157 -12.78 0.08 13.09
C LEU A 157 -12.03 -1.21 12.73
N VAL A 158 -11.25 -1.15 11.64
CA VAL A 158 -10.39 -2.25 11.19
C VAL A 158 -9.24 -2.46 12.18
N ASP A 159 -9.01 -3.70 12.59
CA ASP A 159 -7.92 -4.08 13.50
C ASP A 159 -6.58 -4.19 12.76
N LEU A 160 -6.62 -4.68 11.51
CA LEU A 160 -5.45 -4.86 10.66
C LEU A 160 -5.70 -4.30 9.26
N LEU A 161 -4.98 -3.25 8.88
CA LEU A 161 -4.99 -2.73 7.51
C LEU A 161 -3.79 -3.29 6.73
N ILE A 162 -4.06 -3.92 5.60
CA ILE A 162 -3.07 -4.50 4.70
C ILE A 162 -3.04 -3.66 3.41
N ASP A 163 -1.90 -3.01 3.17
CA ASP A 163 -1.57 -2.45 1.86
C ASP A 163 -1.13 -3.59 0.93
N THR A 164 -1.82 -3.73 -0.20
CA THR A 164 -1.56 -4.79 -1.19
C THR A 164 -0.91 -4.25 -2.46
N ASP A 165 -0.66 -2.95 -2.52
CA ASP A 165 0.07 -2.34 -3.61
C ASP A 165 1.59 -2.37 -3.35
N TYR A 166 2.34 -2.24 -4.42
CA TYR A 166 3.74 -1.87 -4.34
C TYR A 166 3.88 -0.35 -4.43
N TYR A 167 4.99 0.19 -3.94
CA TYR A 167 5.27 1.62 -4.03
C TYR A 167 5.26 2.09 -5.49
N LYS A 168 4.28 2.92 -5.86
CA LYS A 168 4.21 3.59 -7.15
C LYS A 168 4.28 5.09 -6.89
N SER A 169 5.16 5.82 -7.59
CA SER A 169 5.03 7.28 -7.64
C SER A 169 3.74 7.60 -8.40
N ARG A 170 2.72 8.07 -7.69
CA ARG A 170 1.60 8.81 -8.31
C ARG A 170 2.05 10.22 -8.64
#